data_AF-A0A1B7MDR0-F1
#
_entry.id   AF-A0A1B7MDR0-F1
#
_cell.length_a   1.000
_cell.length_b   1.000
_cell.length_c   1.000
_cell.angle_alpha   90.00
_cell.angle_beta   90.00
_cell.angle_gamma   90.00
#
_symmetry.space_group_name_H-M   'P 1'
#
loop_
_entity.id
_entity.type
_entity.pdbx_description
1 polymer ?
#
loop_
_entity_poly.entity_id
_entity_poly.type
_entity_poly.pdbx_seq_one_letter_code
_entity_poly.pdbx_strand_id
1 'polypeptide(L)'
;MHAQYVAPFGKRLTSFIGFKSGTNGSSYTQLYAGFIASGITHLAGDAVLNPARIGMSIPFFIYQALAITFEDMVIATARRAGMKETIWTRVLGYVWVISWFIVTAPDWVSVIALAGVETGGVVVPFQYLPPSLYGILINF
;
A
#
# COMPACT_ATOMS: atom_id res chain seq x y z
N MET A 1 -19.00 -3.44 -29.61
CA MET A 1 -19.52 -2.25 -28.90
C MET A 1 -18.80 -2.09 -27.56
N HIS A 2 -17.93 -1.08 -27.50
CA HIS A 2 -17.31 -0.34 -26.38
C HIS A 2 -17.22 -0.95 -24.96
N ALA A 3 -16.00 -1.35 -24.57
CA ALA A 3 -15.50 -1.34 -23.19
C ALA A 3 -14.39 -0.28 -23.02
N GLN A 4 -14.60 0.92 -23.56
CA GLN A 4 -13.64 2.05 -23.53
C GLN A 4 -13.96 3.10 -22.45
N TYR A 5 -14.74 2.76 -21.42
CA TYR A 5 -15.32 3.77 -20.51
C TYR A 5 -14.77 3.81 -19.08
N VAL A 6 -13.62 3.18 -18.78
CA VAL A 6 -13.02 3.23 -17.42
C VAL A 6 -11.59 3.81 -17.41
N ALA A 7 -11.02 4.16 -18.56
CA ALA A 7 -9.63 4.61 -18.66
C ALA A 7 -9.38 6.13 -18.94
N PRO A 8 -10.18 7.13 -18.50
CA PRO A 8 -9.72 8.53 -18.61
C PRO A 8 -8.83 8.98 -17.45
N PHE A 9 -8.88 8.35 -16.27
CA PHE A 9 -8.13 8.84 -15.10
C PHE A 9 -6.68 8.34 -15.06
N GLY A 10 -6.43 7.08 -15.47
CA GLY A 10 -5.07 6.50 -15.43
C GLY A 10 -4.10 7.13 -16.44
N LYS A 11 -4.57 7.48 -17.65
CA LYS A 11 -3.72 8.04 -18.72
C LYS A 11 -3.32 9.51 -18.51
N ARG A 12 -4.01 10.23 -17.63
CA ARG A 12 -3.72 11.66 -17.37
C ARG A 12 -2.77 11.88 -16.19
N LEU A 13 -2.62 10.88 -15.32
CA LEU A 13 -1.65 10.91 -14.22
C LEU A 13 -0.23 10.60 -14.72
N THR A 14 -0.10 9.74 -15.75
CA THR A 14 1.20 9.38 -16.35
C THR A 14 1.90 10.56 -17.04
N SER A 15 1.17 11.61 -17.47
CA SER A 15 1.79 12.76 -18.13
C SER A 15 2.36 13.79 -17.16
N PHE A 16 1.93 13.82 -15.90
CA PHE A 16 2.46 14.77 -14.92
C PHE A 16 3.83 14.37 -14.36
N ILE A 17 4.27 13.12 -14.56
CA ILE A 17 5.50 12.59 -13.93
C ILE A 17 6.45 11.92 -14.94
N GLY A 18 6.22 12.05 -16.25
CA GLY A 18 7.24 11.73 -17.28
C GLY A 18 7.69 10.26 -17.40
N PHE A 19 6.97 9.29 -16.83
CA PHE A 19 7.38 7.89 -16.89
C PHE A 19 6.82 7.15 -18.12
N LYS A 20 7.72 6.68 -18.99
CA LYS A 20 7.42 5.93 -20.23
C LYS A 20 6.95 4.50 -19.92
N SER A 21 5.71 4.15 -20.25
CA SER A 21 5.17 2.79 -20.10
C SER A 21 5.46 1.90 -21.32
N GLY A 22 5.83 0.63 -21.13
CA GLY A 22 5.91 -0.33 -22.25
C GLY A 22 6.38 -1.76 -21.96
N THR A 23 6.89 -2.08 -20.77
CA THR A 23 7.32 -3.44 -20.39
C THR A 23 6.97 -3.72 -18.92
N ASN A 24 6.80 -5.00 -18.53
CA ASN A 24 6.50 -5.38 -17.13
C ASN A 24 7.54 -4.83 -16.13
N GLY A 25 8.82 -4.76 -16.53
CA GLY A 25 9.87 -4.13 -15.72
C GLY A 25 9.68 -2.63 -15.55
N SER A 26 9.26 -1.91 -16.61
CA SER A 26 8.92 -0.49 -16.52
C SER A 26 7.72 -0.25 -15.59
N SER A 27 6.72 -1.15 -15.58
CA SER A 27 5.57 -1.07 -14.69
C SER A 27 5.93 -1.26 -13.22
N TYR A 28 6.77 -2.26 -12.88
CA TYR A 28 7.22 -2.43 -11.48
C TYR A 28 8.14 -1.30 -11.03
N THR A 29 9.05 -0.83 -11.87
CA THR A 29 9.87 0.35 -11.52
C THR A 29 8.99 1.57 -11.24
N GLN A 30 7.93 1.79 -12.02
CA GLN A 30 6.97 2.87 -11.77
C GLN A 30 6.17 2.65 -10.48
N LEU A 31 5.75 1.43 -10.20
CA LEU A 31 5.05 1.07 -8.97
C LEU A 31 5.90 1.42 -7.74
N TYR A 32 7.13 0.90 -7.69
CA TYR A 32 8.04 1.14 -6.57
C TYR A 32 8.43 2.62 -6.49
N ALA A 33 8.71 3.27 -7.62
CA ALA A 33 9.01 4.70 -7.64
C ALA A 33 7.83 5.53 -7.10
N GLY A 34 6.59 5.17 -7.45
CA GLY A 34 5.39 5.85 -6.95
C GLY A 34 5.22 5.71 -5.44
N PHE A 35 5.43 4.51 -4.89
CA PHE A 35 5.37 4.28 -3.44
C PHE A 35 6.53 4.93 -2.69
N ILE A 36 7.74 4.90 -3.23
CA ILE A 36 8.90 5.59 -2.66
C ILE A 36 8.67 7.10 -2.66
N ALA A 37 8.22 7.68 -3.77
CA ALA A 37 7.88 9.10 -3.85
C ALA A 37 6.80 9.48 -2.83
N SER A 38 5.77 8.63 -2.68
CA SER A 38 4.72 8.81 -1.66
C SER A 38 5.31 8.80 -0.24
N GLY A 39 6.22 7.87 0.04
CA GLY A 39 6.94 7.82 1.31
C GLY A 39 7.80 9.06 1.57
N ILE A 40 8.52 9.56 0.56
CA ILE A 40 9.33 10.79 0.66
C ILE A 40 8.44 11.99 1.01
N THR A 41 7.28 12.12 0.38
CA THR A 41 6.32 13.20 0.71
C THR A 41 5.88 13.13 2.18
N HIS A 42 5.78 11.93 2.76
CA HIS A 42 5.40 11.76 4.16
C HIS A 42 6.52 12.06 5.17
N LEU A 43 7.78 12.19 4.73
CA LEU A 43 8.88 12.60 5.62
C LEU A 43 8.64 13.99 6.23
N ALA A 44 7.98 14.89 5.49
CA ALA A 44 7.57 16.19 6.03
C ALA A 44 6.53 16.04 7.15
N GLY A 45 5.59 15.10 6.99
CA GLY A 45 4.61 14.75 8.03
C GLY A 45 5.29 14.15 9.25
N ASP A 46 6.23 13.22 9.05
CA ASP A 46 7.04 12.65 10.13
C ASP A 46 7.81 13.75 10.89
N ALA A 47 8.42 14.70 10.17
CA ALA A 47 9.16 15.81 10.78
C ALA A 47 8.26 16.75 11.59
N VAL A 48 7.03 17.01 11.14
CA VAL A 48 6.05 17.81 11.89
C VAL A 48 5.54 17.06 13.13
N LEU A 49 5.32 15.76 13.01
CA LEU A 49 4.81 14.93 14.11
C LEU A 49 5.87 14.70 15.19
N ASN A 50 7.06 14.28 14.77
CA ASN A 50 8.21 14.03 15.63
C ASN A 50 9.51 14.03 14.81
N PRO A 51 10.32 15.11 14.87
CA PRO A 51 11.58 15.22 14.14
C PRO A 51 12.58 14.08 14.40
N ALA A 52 12.51 13.40 15.55
CA ALA A 52 13.39 12.28 15.89
C ALA A 52 12.98 10.96 15.21
N ARG A 53 11.80 10.92 14.58
CA ARG A 53 11.21 9.72 13.96
C ARG A 53 11.05 9.84 12.43
N ILE A 54 11.78 10.76 11.78
CA ILE A 54 11.74 10.92 10.31
C ILE A 54 12.00 9.57 9.62
N GLY A 55 11.13 9.20 8.68
CA GLY A 55 11.23 7.94 7.95
C GLY A 55 10.34 6.83 8.52
N MET A 56 9.67 7.06 9.65
CA MET A 56 8.71 6.12 10.24
C MET A 56 7.57 5.73 9.28
N SER A 57 7.20 6.62 8.34
CA SER A 57 6.20 6.35 7.30
C SER A 57 6.68 5.39 6.20
N ILE A 58 7.99 5.32 5.93
CA ILE A 58 8.54 4.64 4.75
C ILE A 58 8.17 3.14 4.67
N PRO A 59 8.30 2.35 5.75
CA PRO A 59 7.96 0.93 5.71
C PRO A 59 6.53 0.66 5.24
N PHE A 60 5.56 1.49 5.64
CA PHE A 60 4.16 1.34 5.22
C PHE A 60 4.01 1.40 3.70
N PHE A 61 4.65 2.36 3.02
CA PHE A 61 4.57 2.48 1.57
C PHE A 61 5.30 1.34 0.84
N ILE A 62 6.42 0.86 1.39
CA ILE A 62 7.13 -0.30 0.84
C ILE A 62 6.26 -1.56 0.94
N TYR A 63 5.56 -1.76 2.06
CA TYR A 63 4.62 -2.88 2.22
C TYR A 63 3.51 -2.86 1.17
N GLN A 64 2.98 -1.69 0.81
CA GLN A 64 1.99 -1.60 -0.26
C GLN A 64 2.55 -2.01 -1.64
N ALA A 65 3.77 -1.58 -1.98
CA ALA A 65 4.42 -1.99 -3.23
C ALA A 65 4.66 -3.51 -3.29
N LEU A 66 5.07 -4.11 -2.17
CA LEU A 66 5.29 -5.55 -2.05
C LEU A 66 3.97 -6.33 -2.20
N ALA A 67 2.89 -5.89 -1.57
CA ALA A 67 1.59 -6.55 -1.68
C ALA A 67 1.03 -6.52 -3.10
N ILE A 68 1.14 -5.39 -3.80
CA ILE A 68 0.70 -5.30 -5.19
C ILE A 68 1.56 -6.21 -6.09
N THR A 69 2.87 -6.27 -5.85
CA THR A 69 3.76 -7.19 -6.58
C THR A 69 3.34 -8.65 -6.35
N PHE A 70 3.01 -9.01 -5.10
CA PHE A 70 2.54 -10.35 -4.76
C PHE A 70 1.18 -10.66 -5.40
N GLU A 71 0.23 -9.74 -5.34
CA GLU A 71 -1.08 -9.86 -5.98
C GLU A 71 -0.94 -10.08 -7.50
N ASP A 72 -0.09 -9.29 -8.16
CA ASP A 72 0.21 -9.44 -9.60
C ASP A 72 0.80 -10.82 -9.91
N MET A 73 1.70 -11.34 -9.07
CA MET A 73 2.25 -12.70 -9.22
C MET A 73 1.19 -13.80 -9.09
N VAL A 74 0.28 -13.66 -8.12
CA VAL A 74 -0.84 -14.60 -7.90
C VAL A 74 -1.79 -14.55 -9.10
N ILE A 75 -2.17 -13.36 -9.56
CA ILE A 75 -3.04 -13.17 -10.74
C ILE A 75 -2.37 -13.74 -11.99
N ALA A 76 -1.08 -13.48 -12.20
CA ALA A 76 -0.34 -14.02 -13.34
C ALA A 76 -0.32 -15.55 -13.33
N THR A 77 -0.12 -16.16 -12.16
CA THR A 77 -0.14 -17.61 -11.97
C THR A 77 -1.52 -18.20 -12.23
N ALA A 78 -2.57 -17.59 -11.68
CA ALA A 78 -3.97 -18.01 -11.88
C ALA A 78 -4.38 -17.96 -13.35
N ARG A 79 -4.00 -16.89 -14.06
CA ARG A 79 -4.27 -16.75 -15.50
C ARG A 79 -3.53 -17.80 -16.34
N ARG A 80 -2.29 -18.12 -15.99
CA ARG A 80 -1.52 -19.21 -16.63
C ARG A 80 -2.14 -20.58 -16.36
N ALA A 81 -2.78 -20.77 -15.21
CA ALA A 81 -3.55 -21.97 -14.88
C ALA A 81 -4.93 -22.03 -15.56
N GLY A 82 -5.28 -21.06 -16.41
CA GLY A 82 -6.55 -21.03 -17.14
C GLY A 82 -7.75 -20.53 -16.32
N MET A 83 -7.53 -19.97 -15.13
CA MET A 83 -8.60 -19.37 -14.34
C MET A 83 -9.15 -18.13 -15.05
N LYS A 84 -10.47 -18.06 -15.17
CA LYS A 84 -11.17 -16.91 -15.72
C LYS A 84 -11.52 -15.92 -14.61
N GLU A 85 -11.54 -14.64 -14.95
CA GLU A 85 -12.05 -13.61 -14.07
C GLU A 85 -13.57 -13.82 -13.88
N THR A 86 -14.00 -13.85 -12.62
CA THR A 86 -15.39 -14.00 -12.21
C THR A 86 -15.71 -12.99 -11.12
N ILE A 87 -16.99 -12.86 -10.76
CA ILE A 87 -17.40 -12.05 -9.60
C ILE A 87 -16.69 -12.54 -8.33
N TRP A 88 -16.51 -13.86 -8.17
CA TRP A 88 -15.84 -14.44 -7.01
C TRP A 88 -14.35 -14.11 -6.96
N THR A 89 -13.63 -14.13 -8.09
CA THR A 89 -12.22 -13.70 -8.09
C THR A 89 -12.07 -12.22 -7.75
N ARG A 90 -13.05 -11.40 -8.13
CA ARG A 90 -13.09 -9.98 -7.77
C ARG A 90 -13.40 -9.77 -6.28
N VAL A 91 -14.34 -10.51 -5.72
CA VAL A 91 -14.62 -10.51 -4.27
C VAL A 91 -13.38 -10.94 -3.48
N LEU A 92 -12.69 -11.99 -3.91
CA LEU A 92 -11.43 -12.42 -3.30
C LEU A 92 -10.36 -11.32 -3.34
N GLY A 93 -10.25 -10.58 -4.45
CA GLY A 93 -9.37 -9.41 -4.53
C GLY A 93 -9.73 -8.32 -3.51
N TYR A 94 -11.01 -7.99 -3.34
CA TYR A 94 -11.42 -7.03 -2.30
C TYR A 94 -11.13 -7.53 -0.89
N VAL A 95 -11.42 -8.80 -0.61
CA VAL A 95 -11.11 -9.43 0.69
C VAL A 95 -9.61 -9.39 0.95
N TRP A 96 -8.79 -9.68 -0.08
CA TRP A 96 -7.34 -9.58 0.00
C TRP A 96 -6.87 -8.18 0.39
N VAL A 97 -7.33 -7.14 -0.33
CA VAL A 97 -6.95 -5.76 -0.04
C VAL A 97 -7.39 -5.35 1.37
N ILE A 98 -8.63 -5.64 1.76
CA ILE A 98 -9.13 -5.34 3.11
C ILE A 98 -8.29 -6.04 4.17
N SER A 99 -7.99 -7.33 3.98
CA SER A 99 -7.17 -8.12 4.90
C SER A 99 -5.74 -7.54 5.00
N TRP A 100 -5.17 -7.12 3.88
CA TRP A 100 -3.85 -6.49 3.85
C TRP A 100 -3.81 -5.19 4.66
N PHE A 101 -4.83 -4.33 4.51
CA PHE A 101 -4.94 -3.09 5.30
C PHE A 101 -5.25 -3.34 6.77
N ILE A 102 -6.10 -4.32 7.10
CA ILE A 102 -6.36 -4.78 8.47
C ILE A 102 -5.06 -5.13 9.18
N VAL A 103 -4.12 -5.71 8.44
CA VAL A 103 -2.88 -6.24 9.00
C VAL A 103 -1.75 -5.19 8.98
N THR A 104 -1.66 -4.33 7.96
CA THR A 104 -0.61 -3.29 7.86
C THR A 104 -0.94 -1.96 8.54
N ALA A 105 -2.21 -1.53 8.53
CA ALA A 105 -2.60 -0.24 9.09
C ALA A 105 -2.43 -0.14 10.61
N PRO A 106 -2.65 -1.19 11.42
CA PRO A 106 -2.42 -1.10 12.87
C PRO A 106 -0.99 -0.77 13.26
N ASP A 107 0.00 -1.37 12.59
CA ASP A 107 1.41 -1.06 12.86
C ASP A 107 1.68 0.41 12.55
N TRP A 108 1.16 0.90 11.42
CA TRP A 108 1.34 2.29 11.05
C TRP A 108 0.68 3.26 12.02
N VAL A 109 -0.57 3.01 12.40
CA VAL A 109 -1.30 3.80 13.39
C VAL A 109 -0.60 3.78 14.75
N SER A 110 -0.08 2.63 15.17
CA SER A 110 0.65 2.49 16.44
C SER A 110 1.93 3.31 16.43
N VAL A 111 2.68 3.26 15.32
CA VAL A 111 3.93 4.02 15.16
C VAL A 111 3.67 5.53 15.12
N ILE A 112 2.65 6.00 14.41
CA ILE A 112 2.19 7.41 14.47
C ILE A 112 1.81 7.80 15.90
N ALA A 113 0.98 6.99 16.56
CA ALA A 113 0.48 7.29 17.90
C ALA A 113 1.63 7.41 18.90
N LEU A 114 2.58 6.46 18.86
CA LEU A 114 3.77 6.49 19.70
C LEU A 114 4.62 7.74 19.45
N ALA A 115 4.84 8.11 18.18
CA ALA A 115 5.60 9.32 17.86
C ALA A 115 4.92 10.60 18.37
N GLY A 116 3.59 10.67 18.32
CA GLY A 116 2.82 11.78 18.87
C GLY A 116 2.87 11.83 20.41
N VAL A 117 2.88 10.68 21.08
CA VAL A 117 3.04 10.63 22.55
C VAL A 117 4.42 11.11 22.98
N GLU A 118 5.47 10.72 22.25
CA GLU A 118 6.84 11.15 22.51
C GLU A 118 7.01 12.67 22.45
N THR A 119 6.17 13.37 21.68
CA THR A 119 6.15 14.84 21.59
C THR A 119 5.12 15.50 22.52
N GLY A 120 4.50 14.73 23.42
CA GLY A 120 3.57 15.23 24.45
C GLY A 120 2.08 15.11 24.11
N GLY A 121 1.74 14.39 23.03
CA GLY A 121 0.37 14.08 22.65
C GLY A 121 -0.29 13.04 23.57
N VAL A 122 -1.62 13.02 23.58
CA VAL A 122 -2.43 12.03 24.33
C VAL A 122 -3.00 11.01 23.36
N VAL A 123 -2.78 9.72 23.61
CA VAL A 123 -3.42 8.64 22.84
C VAL A 123 -4.86 8.50 23.29
N VAL A 124 -5.79 8.63 22.35
CA VAL A 124 -7.16 8.15 22.55
C VAL A 124 -7.18 6.64 22.30
N PRO A 125 -7.65 5.81 23.25
CA PRO A 125 -7.63 4.36 23.10
C PRO A 125 -8.48 3.93 21.90
N PHE A 126 -7.83 3.37 20.88
CA PHE A 126 -8.51 2.78 19.74
C PHE A 126 -8.73 1.28 20.00
N GLN A 127 -9.85 0.97 20.64
CA GLN A 127 -10.21 -0.37 21.13
C GLN A 127 -10.66 -1.38 20.06
N TYR A 128 -10.56 -1.06 18.77
CA TYR A 128 -11.04 -1.89 17.66
C TYR A 128 -9.98 -2.22 16.60
N LEU A 129 -8.69 -2.06 16.90
CA LEU A 129 -7.64 -2.40 15.93
C LEU A 129 -7.37 -3.92 15.94
N PRO A 130 -7.52 -4.60 14.79
CA PRO A 130 -7.12 -6.00 14.63
C PRO A 130 -5.60 -6.18 14.78
N PRO A 131 -5.11 -7.43 14.96
CA PRO A 131 -3.67 -7.71 15.11
C PRO A 131 -2.86 -7.20 13.92
N SER A 132 -1.72 -6.60 14.22
CA SER A 132 -0.83 -6.01 13.23
C SER A 132 0.09 -7.04 12.55
N LEU A 133 0.70 -6.70 11.41
CA LEU A 133 1.68 -7.55 10.71
C LEU A 133 2.80 -7.97 11.64
N TYR A 134 3.38 -7.01 12.36
CA TYR A 134 4.44 -7.28 13.33
C TYR A 134 3.95 -8.26 14.41
N GLY A 135 2.76 -8.02 14.97
CA GLY A 135 2.15 -8.92 15.94
C GLY A 135 1.89 -10.33 15.40
N ILE A 136 1.53 -10.48 14.13
CA ILE A 136 1.35 -11.79 13.49
C ILE A 136 2.70 -12.49 13.32
N LEU A 137 3.72 -11.78 12.83
CA LEU A 137 5.03 -12.37 12.49
C LEU A 137 5.87 -12.80 13.71
N ILE A 138 5.66 -12.20 14.88
CA ILE A 138 6.41 -12.55 16.12
C ILE A 138 5.71 -13.59 17.00
N ASN A 139 4.44 -13.90 16.74
CA ASN A 139 3.64 -14.85 17.53
C ASN A 139 3.54 -16.24 16.86
N PHE A 140 4.41 -16.55 15.89
CA PHE A 140 4.59 -17.88 15.29
C PHE A 140 5.95 -18.49 15.64
#